data_AF-A0A371QTQ0-F1
#
_entry.id   AF-A0A371QTQ0-F1
#
_cell.length_a   1.000
_cell.length_b   1.000
_cell.length_c   1.000
_cell.angle_alpha   90.00
_cell.angle_beta   90.00
_cell.angle_gamma   90.00
#
_symmetry.space_group_name_H-M   'P 1'
#
loop_
_entity.id
_entity.type
_entity.pdbx_description
1 polymer ?
#
loop_
_entity_poly.entity_id
_entity_poly.type
_entity_poly.pdbx_seq_one_letter_code
_entity_poly.pdbx_strand_id
1 'polypeptide(L)'
;MSESKEKYRTHLSDEELDHFKKKLKEEKSKTEDEIENLKSSAESIQSDADDVQSGVDHHPGDVASDHQNKKTTLTLLEKQREKLKLIESAFERIESGTYGICTVTGKPIQKERLEVMPYAMHSVDAKS
;
A
#
# COMPACT_ATOMS: atom_id res chain seq x y z
N MET A 1 -34.70 -12.39 -6.41
CA MET A 1 -33.24 -12.14 -6.57
C MET A 1 -33.05 -10.69 -7.02
N SER A 2 -33.18 -9.69 -6.14
CA SER A 2 -33.01 -8.27 -6.52
C SER A 2 -32.29 -7.43 -5.46
N GLU A 3 -32.16 -7.91 -4.22
CA GLU A 3 -31.64 -7.12 -3.09
C GLU A 3 -30.11 -7.08 -2.96
N SER A 4 -29.36 -7.92 -3.68
CA SER A 4 -27.92 -8.04 -3.47
C SER A 4 -27.06 -6.96 -4.14
N LYS A 5 -27.58 -6.26 -5.16
CA LYS A 5 -26.81 -5.23 -5.90
C LYS A 5 -26.85 -3.85 -5.24
N GLU A 6 -27.87 -3.55 -4.42
CA GLU A 6 -28.03 -2.23 -3.83
C GLU A 6 -27.12 -2.00 -2.61
N LYS A 7 -26.65 -3.08 -1.97
CA LYS A 7 -25.77 -3.01 -0.79
C LYS A 7 -24.35 -2.52 -1.07
N TYR A 8 -23.91 -2.49 -2.32
CA TYR A 8 -22.53 -2.15 -2.70
C TYR A 8 -22.39 -0.84 -3.46
N ARG A 9 -23.42 0.01 -3.45
CA ARG A 9 -23.40 1.29 -4.15
C ARG A 9 -22.70 2.35 -3.30
N THR A 10 -21.77 3.08 -3.90
CA THR A 10 -21.10 4.21 -3.25
C THR A 10 -22.14 5.20 -2.71
N HIS A 11 -21.88 5.71 -1.51
CA HIS A 11 -22.66 6.76 -0.85
C HIS A 11 -22.06 8.16 -1.07
N LEU A 12 -20.96 8.24 -1.82
CA LEU A 12 -20.20 9.46 -2.08
C LEU A 12 -20.73 10.16 -3.33
N SER A 13 -20.69 11.50 -3.32
CA SER A 13 -21.02 12.30 -4.51
C SER A 13 -19.89 12.25 -5.55
N ASP A 14 -20.19 12.63 -6.80
CA ASP A 14 -19.20 12.70 -7.88
C ASP A 14 -18.03 13.65 -7.53
N GLU A 15 -18.32 14.76 -6.85
CA GLU A 15 -17.32 15.72 -6.37
C GLU A 15 -16.39 15.09 -5.32
N GLU A 16 -16.94 14.28 -4.41
CA GLU A 16 -16.13 13.56 -3.42
C GLU A 16 -15.28 12.47 -4.08
N LEU A 17 -15.82 11.77 -5.08
CA LEU A 17 -15.08 10.78 -5.84
C LEU A 17 -13.90 11.42 -6.58
N ASP A 18 -14.07 12.60 -7.19
CA ASP A 18 -12.96 13.34 -7.82
C ASP A 18 -11.89 13.76 -6.79
N HIS A 19 -12.31 14.25 -5.62
CA HIS A 19 -11.40 14.58 -4.53
C HIS A 19 -10.57 13.37 -4.08
N PHE A 20 -11.21 12.22 -3.82
CA PHE A 20 -10.50 10.99 -3.45
C PHE A 20 -9.66 10.43 -4.59
N LYS A 21 -10.09 10.58 -5.85
CA LYS A 21 -9.33 10.16 -7.04
C LYS A 21 -8.02 10.94 -7.16
N LYS A 22 -8.05 12.26 -6.93
CA LYS A 22 -6.83 13.10 -6.87
C LYS A 22 -5.91 12.64 -5.76
N LYS A 23 -6.45 12.42 -4.55
CA LYS A 23 -5.68 11.96 -3.39
C LYS A 23 -5.04 10.59 -3.61
N LEU A 24 -5.77 9.65 -4.21
CA LEU A 24 -5.27 8.33 -4.60
C LEU A 24 -4.14 8.44 -5.61
N LYS A 25 -4.20 9.41 -6.54
CA LYS A 25 -3.16 9.62 -7.55
C LYS A 25 -1.87 10.14 -6.92
N GLU A 26 -1.97 11.07 -6.00
CA GLU A 26 -0.83 11.54 -5.20
C GLU A 26 -0.23 10.40 -4.36
N GLU A 27 -1.07 9.64 -3.67
CA GLU A 27 -0.61 8.48 -2.89
C GLU A 27 0.01 7.39 -3.76
N LYS A 28 -0.51 7.15 -4.98
CA LYS A 28 0.08 6.22 -5.95
C LYS A 28 1.51 6.64 -6.27
N SER A 29 1.69 7.88 -6.71
CA SER A 29 3.00 8.40 -7.10
C SER A 29 4.00 8.36 -5.95
N LYS A 30 3.60 8.70 -4.73
CA LYS A 30 4.46 8.58 -3.54
C LYS A 30 4.85 7.13 -3.27
N THR A 31 3.89 6.22 -3.34
CA THR A 31 4.13 4.80 -3.07
C THR A 31 5.06 4.19 -4.14
N GLU A 32 4.93 4.58 -5.41
CA GLU A 32 5.84 4.18 -6.49
C GLU A 32 7.27 4.68 -6.24
N ASP A 33 7.43 5.93 -5.81
CA ASP A 33 8.73 6.51 -5.46
C ASP A 33 9.36 5.80 -4.25
N GLU A 34 8.58 5.50 -3.21
CA GLU A 34 9.03 4.71 -2.06
C GLU A 34 9.49 3.30 -2.47
N ILE A 35 8.79 2.65 -3.41
CA ILE A 35 9.19 1.33 -3.92
C ILE A 35 10.54 1.40 -4.63
N GLU A 36 10.75 2.39 -5.50
CA GLU A 36 12.04 2.63 -6.16
C GLU A 36 13.14 2.85 -5.12
N ASN A 37 12.94 3.76 -4.16
CA ASN A 37 13.92 4.05 -3.11
C ASN A 37 14.28 2.81 -2.26
N LEU A 38 13.28 2.01 -1.86
CA LEU A 38 13.49 0.76 -1.12
C LEU A 38 14.24 -0.28 -1.96
N LYS A 39 13.95 -0.34 -3.27
CA LYS A 39 14.62 -1.25 -4.20
C LYS A 39 16.09 -0.86 -4.37
N SER A 40 16.38 0.41 -4.62
CA SER A 40 17.75 0.92 -4.69
C SER A 40 18.50 0.68 -3.37
N SER A 41 17.84 0.91 -2.22
CA SER A 41 18.44 0.63 -0.91
C SER A 41 18.79 -0.86 -0.73
N ALA A 42 17.91 -1.77 -1.18
CA ALA A 42 18.17 -3.20 -1.13
C ALA A 42 19.32 -3.64 -2.07
N GLU A 43 19.46 -2.99 -3.23
CA GLU A 43 20.54 -3.23 -4.18
C GLU A 43 21.89 -2.67 -3.70
N SER A 44 21.91 -1.52 -3.02
CA SER A 44 23.10 -0.96 -2.38
C SER A 44 23.64 -1.90 -1.30
N ILE A 45 22.80 -2.37 -0.38
CA ILE A 45 23.21 -3.34 0.66
C ILE A 45 23.83 -4.61 0.05
N GLN A 46 23.38 -5.01 -1.14
CA GLN A 46 23.94 -6.16 -1.84
C GLN A 46 25.27 -5.84 -2.53
N SER A 47 25.41 -4.66 -3.12
CA SER A 47 26.68 -4.22 -3.75
C SER A 47 27.78 -4.02 -2.73
N ASP A 48 27.46 -3.43 -1.56
CA ASP A 48 28.40 -3.31 -0.45
C ASP A 48 28.89 -4.70 -0.04
N ALA A 49 28.00 -5.67 0.19
CA ALA A 49 28.37 -7.03 0.57
C ALA A 49 29.26 -7.77 -0.46
N ASP A 50 29.12 -7.50 -1.76
CA ASP A 50 29.89 -8.15 -2.84
C ASP A 50 31.29 -7.52 -3.00
N ASP A 51 31.43 -6.20 -2.82
CA ASP A 51 32.71 -5.47 -2.92
C ASP A 51 33.64 -5.74 -1.71
N VAL A 52 33.10 -5.86 -0.49
CA VAL A 52 33.91 -6.15 0.72
C VAL A 52 34.36 -7.60 0.88
N GLN A 53 33.83 -8.55 0.10
CA GLN A 53 34.31 -9.95 0.11
C GLN A 53 35.76 -10.08 -0.41
N SER A 54 36.29 -9.02 -1.05
CA SER A 54 37.66 -8.99 -1.59
C SER A 54 38.74 -8.51 -0.61
N GLY A 55 38.45 -8.14 0.66
CA GLY A 55 39.56 -7.78 1.56
C GLY A 55 39.33 -7.23 2.97
N VAL A 56 38.13 -7.28 3.58
CA VAL A 56 37.92 -6.72 4.93
C VAL A 56 37.57 -7.78 5.98
N ASP A 57 38.27 -7.70 7.11
CA ASP A 57 38.07 -8.47 8.36
C ASP A 57 36.64 -8.24 8.89
N HIS A 58 35.72 -9.11 8.52
CA HIS A 58 34.31 -8.97 8.87
C HIS A 58 34.08 -9.51 10.29
N HIS A 59 33.73 -8.64 11.23
CA HIS A 59 33.27 -9.08 12.54
C HIS A 59 31.91 -9.77 12.35
N PRO A 60 31.64 -10.94 12.95
CA PRO A 60 30.39 -11.68 12.76
C PRO A 60 29.11 -10.88 13.11
N GLY A 61 29.24 -9.76 13.83
CA GLY A 61 28.14 -8.83 14.12
C GLY A 61 27.71 -7.92 12.96
N ASP A 62 28.62 -7.56 12.04
CA ASP A 62 28.30 -6.70 10.88
C ASP A 62 27.47 -7.47 9.84
N VAL A 63 27.91 -8.70 9.49
CA VAL A 63 27.20 -9.59 8.55
C VAL A 63 25.77 -9.89 8.99
N ALA A 64 25.59 -10.07 10.31
CA ALA A 64 24.27 -10.31 10.88
C ALA A 64 23.36 -9.07 10.77
N SER A 65 23.94 -7.88 10.90
CA SER A 65 23.23 -6.60 10.80
C SER A 65 22.80 -6.30 9.37
N ASP A 66 23.67 -6.50 8.38
CA ASP A 66 23.34 -6.28 6.96
C ASP A 66 22.26 -7.23 6.45
N HIS A 67 22.33 -8.51 6.84
CA HIS A 67 21.30 -9.48 6.50
C HIS A 67 19.93 -9.11 7.10
N GLN A 68 19.92 -8.62 8.35
CA GLN A 68 18.70 -8.17 9.01
C GLN A 68 18.13 -6.89 8.38
N ASN A 69 19.00 -5.95 7.99
CA ASN A 69 18.62 -4.74 7.27
C ASN A 69 17.98 -5.09 5.93
N LYS A 70 18.62 -5.95 5.13
CA LYS A 70 18.08 -6.42 3.86
C LYS A 70 16.72 -7.08 4.00
N LYS A 71 16.57 -8.00 4.97
CA LYS A 71 15.28 -8.67 5.23
C LYS A 71 14.19 -7.64 5.57
N THR A 72 14.52 -6.64 6.38
CA THR A 72 13.58 -5.58 6.75
C THR A 72 13.18 -4.76 5.52
N THR A 73 14.14 -4.34 4.68
CA THR A 73 13.88 -3.60 3.45
C THR A 73 12.99 -4.39 2.48
N LEU A 74 13.23 -5.69 2.30
CA LEU A 74 12.39 -6.54 1.46
C LEU A 74 10.95 -6.64 1.99
N THR A 75 10.77 -6.81 3.31
CA THR A 75 9.42 -6.82 3.91
C THR A 75 8.70 -5.48 3.74
N LEU A 76 9.42 -4.36 3.83
CA LEU A 76 8.85 -3.02 3.56
C LEU A 76 8.46 -2.87 2.09
N LEU A 77 9.29 -3.34 1.17
CA LEU A 77 9.02 -3.33 -0.27
C LEU A 77 7.75 -4.12 -0.61
N GLU A 78 7.58 -5.32 -0.02
CA GLU A 78 6.37 -6.13 -0.19
C GLU A 78 5.12 -5.37 0.28
N LYS A 79 5.18 -4.73 1.45
CA LYS A 79 4.08 -3.91 1.97
C LYS A 79 3.73 -2.73 1.06
N GLN A 80 4.72 -2.02 0.52
CA GLN A 80 4.44 -0.92 -0.41
C GLN A 80 3.86 -1.42 -1.73
N ARG A 81 4.29 -2.57 -2.23
CA ARG A 81 3.67 -3.20 -3.41
C ARG A 81 2.22 -3.60 -3.15
N GLU A 82 1.91 -4.13 -1.96
CA GLU A 82 0.52 -4.39 -1.57
C GLU A 82 -0.29 -3.10 -1.47
N LYS A 83 0.28 -2.04 -0.87
CA LYS A 83 -0.34 -0.71 -0.82
C LYS A 83 -0.66 -0.19 -2.23
N LEU A 84 0.28 -0.33 -3.18
CA LEU A 84 0.08 0.09 -4.56
C LEU A 84 -1.10 -0.65 -5.20
N LYS A 85 -1.18 -1.98 -5.04
CA LYS A 85 -2.31 -2.78 -5.51
C LYS A 85 -3.64 -2.34 -4.89
N LEU A 86 -3.65 -1.97 -3.61
CA LEU A 86 -4.85 -1.45 -2.93
C LEU A 86 -5.29 -0.10 -3.51
N ILE A 87 -4.34 0.78 -3.84
CA ILE A 87 -4.61 2.07 -4.49
C ILE A 87 -5.20 1.84 -5.90
N GLU A 88 -4.65 0.91 -6.67
CA GLU A 88 -5.17 0.55 -8.00
C GLU A 88 -6.58 -0.03 -7.92
N SER A 89 -6.82 -0.95 -6.97
CA SER A 89 -8.16 -1.48 -6.71
C SER A 89 -9.14 -0.38 -6.27
N ALA A 90 -8.67 0.64 -5.55
CA ALA A 90 -9.51 1.77 -5.18
C ALA A 90 -9.97 2.57 -6.40
N PHE A 91 -9.12 2.76 -7.42
CA PHE A 91 -9.53 3.39 -8.69
C PHE A 91 -10.59 2.57 -9.42
N GLU A 92 -10.42 1.24 -9.53
CA GLU A 92 -11.43 0.35 -10.14
C GLU A 92 -12.77 0.41 -9.40
N ARG A 93 -12.74 0.57 -8.07
CA ARG A 93 -13.95 0.75 -7.25
C ARG A 93 -14.64 2.10 -7.48
N ILE A 94 -13.87 3.14 -7.74
CA ILE A 94 -14.43 4.46 -8.11
C ILE A 94 -15.16 4.32 -9.45
N GLU A 95 -14.53 3.68 -10.45
CA GLU A 95 -15.13 3.49 -11.77
C GLU A 95 -16.36 2.57 -11.75
N SER A 96 -16.35 1.53 -10.92
CA SER A 96 -17.51 0.65 -10.72
C SER A 96 -18.59 1.22 -9.79
N GLY A 97 -18.35 2.38 -9.16
CA GLY A 97 -19.29 3.00 -8.23
C GLY A 97 -19.47 2.22 -6.92
N THR A 98 -18.45 1.46 -6.50
CA THR A 98 -18.43 0.68 -5.25
C THR A 98 -17.44 1.22 -4.21
N TYR A 99 -16.78 2.34 -4.53
CA TYR A 99 -15.83 3.00 -3.63
C TYR A 99 -16.50 3.45 -2.32
N GLY A 100 -15.73 3.38 -1.23
CA GLY A 100 -16.25 3.69 0.10
C GLY A 100 -17.21 2.66 0.67
N ILE A 101 -17.29 1.44 0.11
CA ILE A 101 -18.02 0.31 0.69
C ILE A 101 -17.04 -0.79 1.12
N CYS A 102 -17.26 -1.35 2.31
CA CYS A 102 -16.44 -2.44 2.83
C CYS A 102 -16.69 -3.73 2.02
N THR A 103 -15.62 -4.33 1.52
CA THR A 103 -15.69 -5.57 0.73
C THR A 103 -16.12 -6.80 1.55
N VAL A 104 -15.93 -6.75 2.88
CA VAL A 104 -16.27 -7.84 3.80
C VAL A 104 -17.69 -7.70 4.33
N THR A 105 -18.04 -6.52 4.86
CA THR A 105 -19.32 -6.33 5.55
C THR A 105 -20.40 -5.73 4.66
N GLY A 106 -20.04 -5.19 3.48
CA GLY A 106 -20.95 -4.42 2.63
C GLY A 106 -21.45 -3.11 3.28
N LYS A 107 -20.82 -2.67 4.37
CA LYS A 107 -21.18 -1.42 5.08
C LYS A 107 -20.41 -0.22 4.49
N PRO A 108 -20.98 0.99 4.50
CA PRO A 108 -20.26 2.19 4.10
C PRO A 108 -19.06 2.45 5.03
N ILE A 109 -17.93 2.82 4.43
CA ILE A 109 -16.71 3.23 5.11
C ILE A 109 -16.85 4.72 5.42
N GLN A 110 -16.53 5.11 6.66
CA GLN A 110 -16.59 6.49 7.08
C GLN A 110 -15.65 7.37 6.26
N LYS A 111 -16.12 8.56 5.85
CA LYS A 111 -15.34 9.51 5.05
C LYS A 111 -14.02 9.88 5.71
N GLU A 112 -14.03 10.16 7.01
CA GLU A 112 -12.83 10.48 7.81
C GLU A 112 -11.76 9.38 7.70
N ARG A 113 -12.17 8.12 7.55
CA ARG A 113 -11.24 6.99 7.33
C ARG A 113 -10.61 7.03 5.95
N LEU A 114 -11.40 7.33 4.92
CA LEU A 114 -10.93 7.50 3.54
C LEU A 114 -10.06 8.76 3.41
N GLU A 115 -10.29 9.78 4.22
CA GLU A 115 -9.43 10.96 4.28
C GLU A 115 -8.04 10.62 4.82
N VAL A 116 -7.94 9.75 5.82
CA VAL A 116 -6.64 9.30 6.35
C VAL A 116 -6.00 8.25 5.44
N MET A 117 -6.78 7.29 4.94
CA MET A 117 -6.32 6.22 4.06
C MET A 117 -7.29 6.01 2.90
N PRO A 118 -7.06 6.67 1.75
CA PRO A 118 -8.01 6.64 0.63
C PRO A 118 -8.09 5.27 -0.07
N TYR A 119 -7.12 4.38 0.15
CA TYR A 119 -7.07 3.01 -0.36
C TYR A 119 -7.69 1.97 0.60
N ALA A 120 -8.29 2.40 1.70
CA ALA A 120 -8.87 1.48 2.69
C ALA A 120 -10.04 0.68 2.09
N MET A 121 -9.96 -0.66 2.16
CA MET A 121 -11.01 -1.58 1.69
C MET A 121 -11.94 -2.12 2.79
N HIS A 122 -11.56 -1.90 4.05
CA HIS A 122 -12.28 -2.40 5.22
C HIS A 122 -12.82 -1.23 6.06
N SER A 123 -14.05 -1.39 6.54
CA SER A 123 -14.60 -0.55 7.60
C SER A 123 -13.89 -0.84 8.93
N VAL A 124 -13.97 0.10 9.87
CA VAL A 124 -13.43 -0.05 11.24
C VAL A 124 -14.02 -1.28 11.94
N ASP A 125 -15.26 -1.64 11.62
CA ASP A 125 -16.01 -2.78 12.17
C ASP A 125 -15.39 -4.13 11.77
N ALA A 126 -14.76 -4.21 10.59
CA ALA A 126 -14.15 -5.44 10.09
C ALA A 126 -12.80 -5.78 10.76
N LYS A 127 -12.26 -4.88 11.59
CA LYS A 127 -11.14 -5.15 12.49
C LYS A 127 -11.67 -5.37 13.91
N SER A 128 -12.44 -6.44 14.11
CA SER A 128 -12.83 -6.95 15.44
C SER A 128 -12.43 -8.42 15.57
#